data_AF-A0A3C1PXA5-F1
#
_entry.id   AF-A0A3C1PXA5-F1
#
_cell.length_a   1.000
_cell.length_b   1.000
_cell.length_c   1.000
_cell.angle_alpha   90.00
_cell.angle_beta   90.00
_cell.angle_gamma   90.00
#
_symmetry.space_group_name_H-M   'P 1'
#
loop_
_entity.id
_entity.type
_entity.pdbx_description
1 polymer ?
#
loop_
_entity_poly.entity_id
_entity_poly.type
_entity_poly.pdbx_seq_one_letter_code
_entity_poly.pdbx_strand_id
1 'polypeptide(L)'
;MKSLIFPLAALSLTLNASAQLVINELLYDPSPGNDVNQDGEANTSQDEFVEIVNTGNESVNIGGYQITDLSGNFFEFPAGTMINGNEAIVVFGGGNPAATLNGVTTFAGGPSLNNSGDTITLLDSSFAQVDQVRYEDNSSDDESLNRSPELAGGFQPHTTIAGSVGSESPGTDVTGASFGDPLPSLRFGGVRVSINESGRGNFATLTVILPEAPASYPLIVNVTSSDLTELNVQGPLEIKSGLVGSFLVTGVDDSDPDGDREVTISATAEGFRGAVTTVTVMDDGDVGTETGSPLLITQYHEGFSNNKYIELTNVSDSEIDLANFILTRWSNALTEDFKTDGSLPSSQLALSGMLPAGASFIVANPSATTPVAAGAADVTSDITFYNGNDSVVLYKGDTGATANIVDAISVTFDGNEGNDTSVVRQNTLTGFNLDAGSNFRDFPVVWQEVSIGEVDGSALGSNNFIGSSVLGKNSPLVGFKATSVTINEADGTADIEVEILNPDGAAVTVSIVLDDIN
;
A
#
# COMPACT_ATOMS: atom_id res chain seq x y z
N MET A 1 4.81 47.70 -46.79
CA MET A 1 4.88 46.70 -45.72
C MET A 1 3.47 46.18 -45.48
N LYS A 2 3.18 44.93 -45.90
CA LYS A 2 1.87 44.31 -45.66
C LYS A 2 1.90 43.70 -44.25
N SER A 3 1.04 44.19 -43.38
CA SER A 3 0.84 43.68 -42.02
C SER A 3 0.20 42.31 -42.10
N LEU A 4 0.93 41.26 -41.68
CA LEU A 4 0.39 39.93 -41.49
C LEU A 4 -0.28 39.90 -40.12
N ILE A 5 -1.61 39.78 -40.10
CA ILE A 5 -2.39 39.49 -38.89
C ILE A 5 -2.41 37.96 -38.75
N PHE A 6 -1.77 37.42 -37.72
CA PHE A 6 -1.95 36.03 -37.33
C PHE A 6 -3.22 35.93 -36.48
N PRO A 7 -4.20 35.08 -36.83
CA PRO A 7 -5.31 34.79 -35.93
C PRO A 7 -4.76 34.00 -34.74
N LEU A 8 -5.09 34.47 -33.54
CA LEU A 8 -4.87 33.74 -32.29
C LEU A 8 -5.79 32.52 -32.31
N ALA A 9 -5.23 31.33 -32.59
CA ALA A 9 -5.96 30.09 -32.42
C ALA A 9 -6.14 29.86 -30.92
N ALA A 10 -7.37 30.00 -30.43
CA ALA A 10 -7.73 29.50 -29.11
C ALA A 10 -7.58 27.98 -29.15
N LEU A 11 -6.59 27.47 -28.44
CA LEU A 11 -6.40 26.04 -28.21
C LEU A 11 -7.54 25.60 -27.28
N SER A 12 -8.63 25.09 -27.86
CA SER A 12 -9.66 24.40 -27.10
C SER A 12 -9.06 23.07 -26.65
N LEU A 13 -8.60 22.99 -25.39
CA LEU A 13 -8.41 21.69 -24.75
C LEU A 13 -9.80 21.06 -24.63
N THR A 14 -10.11 20.11 -25.50
CA THR A 14 -11.15 19.12 -25.20
C THR A 14 -10.59 18.27 -24.07
N LEU A 15 -11.10 18.43 -22.84
CA LEU A 15 -10.92 17.39 -21.81
C LEU A 15 -11.43 16.08 -22.42
N ASN A 16 -10.63 15.01 -22.35
CA ASN A 16 -11.11 13.68 -22.71
C ASN A 16 -12.30 13.34 -21.82
N ALA A 17 -13.35 12.75 -22.39
CA ALA A 17 -14.55 12.31 -21.65
C ALA A 17 -14.23 11.33 -20.50
N SER A 18 -13.07 10.65 -20.57
CA SER A 18 -12.53 9.80 -19.50
C SER A 18 -12.08 10.58 -18.25
N ALA A 19 -11.89 11.90 -18.28
CA ALA A 19 -11.43 12.69 -17.12
C ALA A 19 -12.56 13.20 -16.19
N GLN A 20 -13.80 12.75 -16.39
CA GLN A 20 -14.97 13.26 -15.65
C GLN A 20 -15.77 12.18 -14.91
N LEU A 21 -15.41 10.90 -15.04
CA LEU A 21 -16.09 9.80 -14.36
C LEU A 21 -15.28 9.37 -13.14
N VAL A 22 -15.98 9.17 -12.02
CA VAL A 22 -15.39 8.64 -10.79
C VAL A 22 -16.25 7.50 -10.26
N ILE A 23 -15.63 6.49 -9.66
CA ILE A 23 -16.31 5.56 -8.76
C ILE A 23 -16.56 6.35 -7.48
N ASN A 24 -17.81 6.53 -7.07
CA ASN A 24 -18.16 7.42 -5.97
C ASN A 24 -18.48 6.70 -4.67
N GLU A 25 -19.24 5.61 -4.79
CA GLU A 25 -19.73 4.80 -3.68
C GLU A 25 -19.58 3.32 -4.04
N LEU A 26 -19.20 2.49 -3.09
CA LEU A 26 -19.24 1.04 -3.25
C LEU A 26 -19.68 0.39 -1.92
N LEU A 27 -20.54 -0.62 -2.03
CA LEU A 27 -20.97 -1.42 -0.89
C LEU A 27 -20.50 -2.84 -1.11
N TYR A 28 -19.47 -3.26 -0.39
CA TYR A 28 -18.89 -4.60 -0.52
C TYR A 28 -19.41 -5.59 0.54
N ASP A 29 -19.90 -5.09 1.67
CA ASP A 29 -20.48 -5.93 2.74
C ASP A 29 -21.86 -5.40 3.17
N PRO A 30 -22.93 -5.65 2.40
CA PRO A 30 -24.28 -5.26 2.79
C PRO A 30 -24.74 -5.94 4.09
N SER A 31 -25.32 -5.15 5.01
CA SER A 31 -25.91 -5.68 6.24
C SER A 31 -26.91 -6.82 5.97
N PRO A 32 -26.82 -7.96 6.68
CA PRO A 32 -27.77 -9.05 6.52
C PRO A 32 -29.23 -8.60 6.69
N GLY A 33 -30.05 -8.84 5.66
CA GLY A 33 -31.46 -8.45 5.64
C GLY A 33 -31.74 -7.04 5.10
N ASN A 34 -30.72 -6.31 4.67
CA ASN A 34 -30.88 -5.09 3.88
C ASN A 34 -31.07 -5.44 2.40
N ASP A 35 -32.10 -4.88 1.76
CA ASP A 35 -32.44 -5.06 0.33
C ASP A 35 -32.13 -3.75 -0.37
N VAL A 36 -30.86 -3.56 -0.70
CA VAL A 36 -30.32 -2.28 -1.21
C VAL A 36 -30.77 -2.07 -2.65
N ASN A 37 -30.86 -3.15 -3.44
CA ASN A 37 -31.26 -3.09 -4.84
C ASN A 37 -32.79 -2.97 -5.04
N GLN A 38 -33.57 -3.12 -3.95
CA GLN A 38 -35.03 -2.99 -3.86
C GLN A 38 -35.81 -3.95 -4.77
N ASP A 39 -35.29 -5.16 -4.99
CA ASP A 39 -35.94 -6.18 -5.78
C ASP A 39 -36.93 -7.06 -4.98
N GLY A 40 -36.96 -6.88 -3.65
CA GLY A 40 -37.83 -7.57 -2.72
C GLY A 40 -37.18 -8.76 -2.01
N GLU A 41 -35.90 -9.04 -2.27
CA GLU A 41 -35.11 -10.09 -1.61
C GLU A 41 -33.76 -9.54 -1.13
N ALA A 42 -33.63 -9.35 0.18
CA ALA A 42 -32.34 -9.02 0.79
C ALA A 42 -31.33 -10.17 0.63
N ASN A 43 -30.21 -9.89 -0.04
CA ASN A 43 -29.16 -10.83 -0.35
C ASN A 43 -27.80 -10.12 -0.37
N THR A 44 -26.95 -10.47 0.60
CA THR A 44 -25.67 -9.80 0.84
C THR A 44 -24.69 -9.85 -0.33
N SER A 45 -24.85 -10.74 -1.31
CA SER A 45 -23.99 -10.72 -2.52
C SER A 45 -24.66 -10.07 -3.73
N GLN A 46 -25.99 -10.00 -3.76
CA GLN A 46 -26.72 -9.36 -4.87
C GLN A 46 -26.96 -7.87 -4.63
N ASP A 47 -26.95 -7.46 -3.37
CA ASP A 47 -27.11 -6.08 -2.91
C ASP A 47 -25.80 -5.30 -2.81
N GLU A 48 -24.66 -5.96 -3.01
CA GLU A 48 -23.39 -5.30 -3.28
C GLU A 48 -23.53 -4.35 -4.48
N PHE A 49 -22.87 -3.20 -4.47
CA PHE A 49 -22.90 -2.30 -5.63
C PHE A 49 -21.65 -1.47 -5.82
N VAL A 50 -21.50 -0.96 -7.05
CA VAL A 50 -20.55 0.08 -7.43
C VAL A 50 -21.30 1.22 -8.10
N GLU A 51 -21.13 2.44 -7.60
CA GLU A 51 -21.69 3.67 -8.16
C GLU A 51 -20.63 4.45 -8.93
N ILE A 52 -20.99 4.87 -10.15
CA ILE A 52 -20.15 5.73 -10.99
C ILE A 52 -20.88 7.03 -11.25
N VAL A 53 -20.20 8.15 -11.03
CA VAL A 53 -20.76 9.49 -11.22
C VAL A 53 -20.01 10.25 -12.32
N ASN A 54 -20.77 10.91 -13.19
CA ASN A 54 -20.24 11.91 -14.11
C ASN A 54 -20.18 13.28 -13.44
N THR A 55 -18.97 13.69 -13.06
CA THR A 55 -18.67 14.97 -12.40
C THR A 55 -18.69 16.17 -13.35
N GLY A 56 -18.82 15.94 -14.66
CA GLY A 56 -18.92 16.97 -15.69
C GLY A 56 -20.34 17.50 -15.89
N ASN A 57 -20.47 18.54 -16.72
CA ASN A 57 -21.77 19.13 -17.08
C ASN A 57 -22.32 18.61 -18.42
N GLU A 58 -21.57 17.75 -19.12
CA GLU A 58 -21.94 17.21 -20.42
C GLU A 58 -22.22 15.70 -20.30
N SER A 59 -23.10 15.19 -21.15
CA SER A 59 -23.43 13.75 -21.16
C SER A 59 -22.27 12.94 -21.74
N VAL A 60 -21.93 11.82 -21.09
CA VAL A 60 -20.84 10.91 -21.47
C VAL A 60 -21.41 9.57 -21.91
N ASN A 61 -20.97 9.07 -23.06
CA ASN A 61 -21.28 7.72 -23.52
C ASN A 61 -20.26 6.74 -22.94
N ILE A 62 -20.72 5.81 -22.13
CA ILE A 62 -19.89 4.77 -21.50
C ILE A 62 -20.15 3.37 -22.05
N GLY A 63 -20.85 3.26 -23.19
CA GLY A 63 -21.03 1.97 -23.84
C GLY A 63 -19.70 1.30 -24.17
N GLY A 64 -19.51 0.06 -23.70
CA GLY A 64 -18.27 -0.70 -23.80
C GLY A 64 -17.23 -0.41 -22.71
N TYR A 65 -17.52 0.47 -21.75
CA TYR A 65 -16.69 0.63 -20.55
C TYR A 65 -16.87 -0.59 -19.64
N GLN A 66 -15.91 -0.84 -18.75
CA GLN A 66 -15.95 -1.98 -17.84
C GLN A 66 -15.70 -1.58 -16.39
N ILE A 67 -16.39 -2.24 -15.47
CA ILE A 67 -15.99 -2.33 -14.06
C ILE A 67 -15.34 -3.71 -13.90
N THR A 68 -14.14 -3.77 -13.34
CA THR A 68 -13.43 -5.04 -13.11
C THR A 68 -12.84 -5.12 -11.70
N ASP A 69 -12.82 -6.32 -11.12
CA ASP A 69 -12.11 -6.63 -9.87
C ASP A 69 -10.65 -7.05 -10.12
N LEU A 70 -9.89 -7.27 -9.03
CA LEU A 70 -8.49 -7.69 -9.14
C LEU A 70 -8.33 -9.10 -9.76
N SER A 71 -9.37 -9.93 -9.67
CA SER A 71 -9.41 -11.27 -10.25
C SER A 71 -9.74 -11.29 -11.74
N GLY A 72 -10.09 -10.13 -12.33
CA GLY A 72 -10.43 -9.97 -13.73
C GLY A 72 -11.89 -10.33 -14.07
N ASN A 73 -12.76 -10.52 -13.07
CA ASN A 73 -14.20 -10.54 -13.34
C ASN A 73 -14.64 -9.12 -13.73
N PHE A 74 -15.61 -9.01 -14.62
CA PHE A 74 -16.02 -7.70 -15.11
C PHE A 74 -17.51 -7.62 -15.47
N PHE A 75 -18.03 -6.41 -15.40
CA PHE A 75 -19.29 -5.99 -16.01
C PHE A 75 -18.99 -5.00 -17.13
N GLU A 76 -19.52 -5.25 -18.33
CA GLU A 76 -19.39 -4.34 -19.47
C GLU A 76 -20.70 -3.58 -19.69
N PHE A 77 -20.61 -2.24 -19.74
CA PHE A 77 -21.76 -1.39 -19.99
C PHE A 77 -22.30 -1.60 -21.41
N PRO A 78 -23.62 -1.82 -21.58
CA PRO A 78 -24.22 -1.98 -22.90
C PRO A 78 -23.93 -0.81 -23.83
N ALA A 79 -23.79 -1.10 -25.13
CA ALA A 79 -23.55 -0.08 -26.15
C ALA A 79 -24.63 1.02 -26.11
N GLY A 80 -24.19 2.29 -26.05
CA GLY A 80 -25.08 3.45 -26.01
C GLY A 80 -25.55 3.86 -24.61
N THR A 81 -25.04 3.23 -23.54
CA THR A 81 -25.25 3.70 -22.16
C THR A 81 -24.70 5.12 -22.00
N MET A 82 -25.52 6.03 -21.51
CA MET A 82 -25.17 7.44 -21.29
C MET A 82 -25.30 7.78 -19.80
N ILE A 83 -24.35 8.56 -19.28
CA ILE A 83 -24.49 9.24 -17.98
C ILE A 83 -24.57 10.75 -18.27
N ASN A 84 -25.68 11.41 -17.92
CA ASN A 84 -25.74 12.87 -18.10
C ASN A 84 -24.79 13.57 -17.15
N GLY A 85 -24.52 14.85 -17.41
CA GLY A 85 -23.69 15.65 -16.53
C GLY A 85 -24.32 15.73 -15.14
N ASN A 86 -23.53 15.49 -14.10
CA ASN A 86 -23.96 15.41 -12.71
C ASN A 86 -25.03 14.34 -12.45
N GLU A 87 -24.95 13.19 -13.11
CA GLU A 87 -25.76 12.01 -12.81
C GLU A 87 -24.88 10.80 -12.50
N ALA A 88 -25.47 9.78 -11.87
CA ALA A 88 -24.82 8.52 -11.55
C ALA A 88 -25.37 7.36 -12.38
N ILE A 89 -24.67 6.23 -12.33
CA ILE A 89 -25.17 4.89 -12.64
C ILE A 89 -24.74 3.94 -11.52
N VAL A 90 -25.61 3.04 -11.12
CA VAL A 90 -25.34 2.02 -10.09
C VAL A 90 -25.32 0.64 -10.73
N VAL A 91 -24.30 -0.16 -10.42
CA VAL A 91 -24.20 -1.56 -10.86
C VAL A 91 -24.22 -2.46 -9.64
N PHE A 92 -25.30 -3.23 -9.48
CA PHE A 92 -25.46 -4.21 -8.41
C PHE A 92 -24.78 -5.54 -8.75
N GLY A 93 -24.32 -6.27 -7.74
CA GLY A 93 -23.73 -7.61 -7.88
C GLY A 93 -24.70 -8.61 -8.53
N GLY A 94 -26.01 -8.47 -8.30
CA GLY A 94 -27.01 -9.35 -8.90
C GLY A 94 -28.44 -8.89 -8.70
N GLY A 95 -29.35 -9.86 -8.54
CA GLY A 95 -30.77 -9.61 -8.30
C GLY A 95 -31.53 -9.15 -9.54
N ASN A 96 -32.71 -8.56 -9.30
CA ASN A 96 -33.56 -7.96 -10.32
C ASN A 96 -33.96 -6.52 -9.94
N PRO A 97 -32.98 -5.60 -9.77
CA PRO A 97 -33.27 -4.21 -9.47
C PRO A 97 -34.19 -3.60 -10.52
N ALA A 98 -35.04 -2.66 -10.09
CA ALA A 98 -35.79 -1.83 -11.03
C ALA A 98 -34.81 -1.07 -11.93
N ALA A 99 -35.14 -0.87 -13.21
CA ALA A 99 -34.26 -0.20 -14.20
C ALA A 99 -33.77 1.20 -13.79
N THR A 100 -34.41 1.81 -12.79
CA THR A 100 -33.94 3.02 -12.15
C THR A 100 -34.12 2.93 -10.64
N LEU A 101 -33.14 3.44 -9.90
CA LEU A 101 -33.17 3.64 -8.45
C LEU A 101 -32.83 5.11 -8.17
N ASN A 102 -33.57 5.78 -7.30
CA ASN A 102 -33.37 7.20 -6.99
C ASN A 102 -33.26 8.15 -8.22
N GLY A 103 -33.85 7.75 -9.36
CA GLY A 103 -33.83 8.51 -10.60
C GLY A 103 -32.63 8.25 -11.52
N VAL A 104 -31.68 7.40 -11.11
CA VAL A 104 -30.53 7.00 -11.93
C VAL A 104 -30.71 5.62 -12.53
N THR A 105 -29.97 5.32 -13.59
CA THR A 105 -30.02 4.00 -14.24
C THR A 105 -29.28 2.97 -13.40
N THR A 106 -29.83 1.75 -13.31
CA THR A 106 -29.24 0.62 -12.60
C THR A 106 -28.94 -0.54 -13.55
N PHE A 107 -27.94 -1.33 -13.17
CA PHE A 107 -27.64 -2.62 -13.78
C PHE A 107 -27.45 -3.69 -12.69
N ALA A 108 -27.42 -4.95 -13.11
CA ALA A 108 -27.13 -6.11 -12.27
C ALA A 108 -26.09 -7.00 -12.95
N GLY A 109 -25.36 -7.79 -12.15
CA GLY A 109 -24.28 -8.66 -12.62
C GLY A 109 -22.91 -7.99 -12.57
N GLY A 110 -22.70 -7.06 -11.64
CA GLY A 110 -21.39 -6.53 -11.28
C GLY A 110 -20.43 -7.61 -10.79
N PRO A 111 -19.12 -7.31 -10.68
CA PRO A 111 -18.18 -8.20 -10.01
C PRO A 111 -18.62 -8.41 -8.55
N SER A 112 -18.37 -9.62 -8.02
CA SER A 112 -18.60 -9.89 -6.60
C SER A 112 -17.52 -9.18 -5.80
N LEU A 113 -17.93 -8.36 -4.86
CA LEU A 113 -17.05 -7.59 -4.00
C LEU A 113 -16.71 -8.45 -2.80
N ASN A 114 -15.43 -8.76 -2.60
CA ASN A 114 -15.03 -9.60 -1.49
C ASN A 114 -14.99 -8.78 -0.18
N ASN A 115 -15.29 -9.38 0.98
CA ASN A 115 -15.26 -8.66 2.26
C ASN A 115 -13.83 -8.45 2.80
N SER A 116 -12.86 -9.20 2.29
CA SER A 116 -11.48 -9.19 2.79
C SER A 116 -10.56 -8.19 2.10
N GLY A 117 -11.09 -7.39 1.17
CA GLY A 117 -10.37 -6.41 0.38
C GLY A 117 -10.22 -6.75 -1.11
N ASP A 118 -10.54 -5.80 -1.98
CA ASP A 118 -10.41 -5.92 -3.44
C ASP A 118 -9.96 -4.60 -4.08
N THR A 119 -9.72 -4.63 -5.39
CA THR A 119 -9.48 -3.46 -6.21
C THR A 119 -10.48 -3.41 -7.36
N ILE A 120 -11.35 -2.40 -7.33
CA ILE A 120 -12.33 -2.14 -8.37
C ILE A 120 -11.82 -1.06 -9.31
N THR A 121 -11.75 -1.39 -10.60
CA THR A 121 -11.22 -0.52 -11.64
C THR A 121 -12.30 -0.21 -12.67
N LEU A 122 -12.52 1.08 -12.95
CA LEU A 122 -13.31 1.55 -14.08
C LEU A 122 -12.38 1.72 -15.29
N LEU A 123 -12.66 0.99 -16.37
CA LEU A 123 -11.92 1.02 -17.62
C LEU A 123 -12.78 1.62 -18.73
N ASP A 124 -12.17 2.42 -19.61
CA ASP A 124 -12.82 2.89 -20.82
C ASP A 124 -12.95 1.79 -21.89
N SER A 125 -13.63 2.10 -23.00
CA SER A 125 -13.81 1.16 -24.13
C SER A 125 -12.52 0.70 -24.82
N SER A 126 -11.37 1.29 -24.48
CA SER A 126 -10.03 0.90 -24.94
C SER A 126 -9.22 0.18 -23.86
N PHE A 127 -9.86 -0.17 -22.74
CA PHE A 127 -9.26 -0.75 -21.53
C PHE A 127 -8.24 0.17 -20.82
N ALA A 128 -8.33 1.48 -21.04
CA ALA A 128 -7.55 2.44 -20.28
C ALA A 128 -8.25 2.73 -18.94
N GLN A 129 -7.48 2.77 -17.85
CA GLN A 129 -8.01 3.09 -16.53
C GLN A 129 -8.53 4.53 -16.48
N VAL A 130 -9.79 4.64 -16.07
CA VAL A 130 -10.50 5.90 -15.82
C VAL A 130 -10.41 6.27 -14.35
N ASP A 131 -10.73 5.32 -13.48
CA ASP A 131 -10.67 5.47 -12.02
C ASP A 131 -10.47 4.09 -11.37
N GLN A 132 -9.98 4.08 -10.13
CA GLN A 132 -9.76 2.84 -9.37
C GLN A 132 -9.93 3.11 -7.88
N VAL A 133 -10.51 2.14 -7.19
CA VAL A 133 -10.61 2.11 -5.74
C VAL A 133 -10.10 0.77 -5.23
N ARG A 134 -9.28 0.82 -4.20
CA ARG A 134 -8.87 -0.33 -3.41
C ARG A 134 -9.48 -0.20 -2.03
N TYR A 135 -9.98 -1.31 -1.50
CA TYR A 135 -10.50 -1.40 -0.14
C TYR A 135 -9.95 -2.68 0.51
N GLU A 136 -9.99 -2.74 1.83
CA GLU A 136 -9.37 -3.80 2.64
C GLU A 136 -10.42 -4.40 3.60
N ASP A 137 -10.09 -5.53 4.23
CA ASP A 137 -10.89 -6.12 5.30
C ASP A 137 -11.19 -5.10 6.41
N ASN A 138 -12.45 -5.04 6.86
CA ASN A 138 -12.95 -4.09 7.87
C ASN A 138 -12.81 -2.59 7.50
N SER A 139 -12.60 -2.26 6.22
CA SER A 139 -12.59 -0.86 5.79
C SER A 139 -13.97 -0.19 5.93
N SER A 140 -15.05 -0.97 5.93
CA SER A 140 -16.45 -0.57 6.09
C SER A 140 -17.35 -1.82 6.21
N ASP A 141 -17.79 -2.18 7.43
CA ASP A 141 -18.68 -3.33 7.65
C ASP A 141 -20.14 -2.89 7.70
N ASP A 142 -21.04 -3.65 7.09
CA ASP A 142 -22.49 -3.40 7.06
C ASP A 142 -22.88 -2.01 6.49
N GLU A 143 -21.96 -1.31 5.83
CA GLU A 143 -22.14 0.03 5.25
C GLU A 143 -21.23 0.23 4.03
N SER A 144 -21.55 1.23 3.21
CA SER A 144 -20.79 1.56 1.99
C SER A 144 -19.56 2.41 2.28
N LEU A 145 -18.57 2.33 1.39
CA LEU A 145 -17.50 3.30 1.29
C LEU A 145 -17.91 4.39 0.29
N ASN A 146 -17.80 5.67 0.68
CA ASN A 146 -18.09 6.81 -0.19
C ASN A 146 -16.90 7.77 -0.26
N ARG A 147 -16.71 8.43 -1.41
CA ARG A 147 -15.67 9.47 -1.54
C ARG A 147 -15.93 10.63 -0.58
N SER A 148 -14.89 11.06 0.10
CA SER A 148 -14.90 12.15 1.08
C SER A 148 -13.64 13.00 0.93
N PRO A 149 -13.73 14.25 0.41
CA PRO A 149 -14.96 14.92 0.01
C PRO A 149 -15.69 14.29 -1.17
N GLU A 150 -17.02 14.39 -1.17
CA GLU A 150 -17.93 13.88 -2.21
C GLU A 150 -17.40 14.12 -3.64
N LEU A 151 -17.38 13.07 -4.47
CA LEU A 151 -16.85 13.03 -5.86
C LEU A 151 -15.34 13.28 -6.07
N ALA A 152 -14.56 13.62 -5.05
CA ALA A 152 -13.18 14.10 -5.25
C ALA A 152 -12.14 13.50 -4.29
N GLY A 153 -12.53 13.14 -3.07
CA GLY A 153 -11.62 12.63 -2.05
C GLY A 153 -11.39 11.13 -2.11
N GLY A 154 -10.64 10.65 -1.13
CA GLY A 154 -10.50 9.22 -0.84
C GLY A 154 -11.77 8.65 -0.23
N PHE A 155 -11.83 7.33 -0.10
CA PHE A 155 -13.00 6.65 0.46
C PHE A 155 -13.01 6.69 1.99
N GLN A 156 -14.19 6.88 2.58
CA GLN A 156 -14.46 6.78 4.01
C GLN A 156 -15.76 5.98 4.21
N PRO A 157 -15.94 5.31 5.37
CA PRO A 157 -17.22 4.67 5.69
C PRO A 157 -18.34 5.71 5.66
N HIS A 158 -19.43 5.40 4.97
CA HIS A 158 -20.48 6.35 4.63
C HIS A 158 -21.08 7.05 5.86
N THR A 159 -21.32 6.32 6.94
CA THR A 159 -21.87 6.87 8.19
C THR A 159 -20.93 7.86 8.88
N THR A 160 -19.63 7.82 8.60
CA THR A 160 -18.64 8.75 9.19
C THR A 160 -18.61 10.10 8.48
N ILE A 161 -19.15 10.18 7.26
CA ILE A 161 -19.15 11.39 6.46
C ILE A 161 -20.22 12.36 6.96
N ALA A 162 -19.83 13.63 7.15
CA ALA A 162 -20.74 14.64 7.65
C ALA A 162 -21.92 14.88 6.68
N GLY A 163 -23.13 14.71 7.18
CA GLY A 163 -24.36 14.86 6.38
C GLY A 163 -24.89 13.56 5.79
N SER A 164 -24.23 12.43 6.05
CA SER A 164 -24.64 11.11 5.57
C SER A 164 -26.07 10.74 5.96
N VAL A 165 -26.79 10.13 5.02
CA VAL A 165 -28.13 9.57 5.25
C VAL A 165 -28.10 8.05 5.25
N GLY A 166 -27.86 7.46 6.43
CA GLY A 166 -27.82 6.01 6.59
C GLY A 166 -26.45 5.41 6.30
N SER A 167 -26.44 4.10 6.03
CA SER A 167 -25.24 3.28 5.75
C SER A 167 -24.86 3.25 4.26
N GLU A 168 -25.75 3.70 3.38
CA GLU A 168 -25.54 3.76 1.93
C GLU A 168 -26.50 4.74 1.28
N SER A 169 -26.15 5.23 0.09
CA SER A 169 -26.91 6.21 -0.68
C SER A 169 -26.97 5.94 -2.19
N PRO A 170 -27.21 4.70 -2.66
CA PRO A 170 -27.07 4.35 -4.07
C PRO A 170 -27.94 5.23 -4.98
N GLY A 171 -27.30 5.93 -5.91
CA GLY A 171 -27.93 6.83 -6.87
C GLY A 171 -28.08 8.28 -6.41
N THR A 172 -27.58 8.62 -5.22
CA THR A 172 -27.62 9.96 -4.63
C THR A 172 -26.27 10.32 -4.03
N ASP A 173 -26.05 11.61 -3.76
CA ASP A 173 -24.91 11.98 -2.92
C ASP A 173 -25.12 11.51 -1.48
N VAL A 174 -24.06 11.60 -0.66
CA VAL A 174 -24.07 11.20 0.75
C VAL A 174 -25.22 11.80 1.56
N THR A 175 -25.79 12.94 1.15
CA THR A 175 -26.92 13.59 1.83
C THR A 175 -28.30 13.09 1.37
N GLY A 176 -28.34 12.16 0.43
CA GLY A 176 -29.54 11.64 -0.23
C GLY A 176 -30.09 12.56 -1.32
N ALA A 177 -29.33 13.59 -1.71
CA ALA A 177 -29.74 14.50 -2.77
C ALA A 177 -29.33 13.95 -4.14
N SER A 178 -30.09 14.29 -5.18
CA SER A 178 -29.70 13.94 -6.54
C SER A 178 -28.43 14.70 -6.91
N PHE A 179 -27.48 14.01 -7.56
CA PHE A 179 -26.29 14.64 -8.10
C PHE A 179 -26.61 15.81 -9.06
N GLY A 180 -27.79 15.80 -9.70
CA GLY A 180 -28.26 16.75 -10.71
C GLY A 180 -28.76 18.10 -10.18
N ASP A 181 -28.87 18.27 -8.86
CA ASP A 181 -28.94 19.58 -8.19
C ASP A 181 -27.62 19.80 -7.43
N PRO A 182 -26.50 19.97 -8.14
CA PRO A 182 -25.19 19.84 -7.53
C PRO A 182 -24.94 21.00 -6.55
N LEU A 183 -24.63 20.66 -5.30
CA LEU A 183 -23.96 21.60 -4.42
C LEU A 183 -22.75 22.19 -5.17
N PRO A 184 -22.55 23.51 -5.10
CA PRO A 184 -21.53 24.14 -5.90
C PRO A 184 -20.14 23.73 -5.39
N SER A 185 -19.25 23.26 -6.29
CA SER A 185 -17.96 22.69 -5.89
C SER A 185 -16.94 23.76 -5.48
N LEU A 186 -16.31 23.56 -4.33
CA LEU A 186 -15.09 24.26 -3.93
C LEU A 186 -13.98 24.03 -4.96
N ARG A 187 -13.00 24.95 -5.00
CA ARG A 187 -11.84 24.85 -5.88
C ARG A 187 -10.60 25.35 -5.17
N PHE A 188 -9.46 24.75 -5.44
CA PHE A 188 -8.18 25.34 -5.05
C PHE A 188 -7.67 26.32 -6.11
N GLY A 189 -7.17 27.48 -5.68
CA GLY A 189 -6.48 28.43 -6.54
C GLY A 189 -4.97 28.20 -6.54
N GLY A 190 -4.37 28.11 -7.73
CA GLY A 190 -2.95 27.74 -7.90
C GLY A 190 -2.78 26.23 -7.78
N VAL A 191 -2.80 25.53 -8.91
CA VAL A 191 -2.74 24.06 -8.95
C VAL A 191 -1.30 23.60 -8.95
N ARG A 192 -0.97 22.61 -8.10
CA ARG A 192 0.36 22.01 -7.89
C ARG A 192 1.36 23.00 -7.30
N VAL A 193 1.47 22.93 -5.98
CA VAL A 193 2.48 23.67 -5.23
C VAL A 193 3.56 22.69 -4.81
N SER A 194 4.80 23.11 -4.93
CA SER A 194 5.94 22.38 -4.38
C SER A 194 6.56 23.24 -3.27
N ILE A 195 6.77 22.63 -2.12
CA ILE A 195 7.42 23.23 -0.94
C ILE A 195 8.57 22.32 -0.53
N ASN A 196 9.58 22.86 0.13
CA ASN A 196 10.59 22.03 0.77
C ASN A 196 10.04 21.47 2.09
N GLU A 197 10.53 20.35 2.57
CA GLU A 197 10.26 19.90 3.95
C GLU A 197 10.89 20.86 4.98
N SER A 198 12.09 21.38 4.67
CA SER A 198 12.87 22.24 5.54
C SER A 198 13.33 23.55 4.88
N GLY A 199 13.79 24.48 5.73
CA GLY A 199 14.51 25.65 5.28
C GLY A 199 13.73 26.61 4.38
N ARG A 200 14.37 27.11 3.32
CA ARG A 200 13.79 28.18 2.48
C ARG A 200 12.82 27.59 1.48
N GLY A 201 11.55 27.96 1.60
CA GLY A 201 10.48 27.46 0.72
C GLY A 201 9.63 26.38 1.37
N ASN A 202 9.78 26.18 2.69
CA ASN A 202 9.07 25.15 3.43
C ASN A 202 7.60 25.46 3.75
N PHE A 203 7.03 26.51 3.17
CA PHE A 203 5.63 26.83 3.32
C PHE A 203 5.07 27.46 2.06
N ALA A 204 3.76 27.28 1.88
CA ALA A 204 3.02 27.95 0.83
C ALA A 204 1.65 28.41 1.32
N THR A 205 1.11 29.43 0.66
CA THR A 205 -0.26 29.86 0.86
C THR A 205 -1.14 29.23 -0.22
N LEU A 206 -2.07 28.37 0.20
CA LEU A 206 -3.11 27.85 -0.66
C LEU A 206 -4.37 28.70 -0.53
N THR A 207 -5.20 28.64 -1.57
CA THR A 207 -6.46 29.39 -1.60
C THR A 207 -7.63 28.47 -1.90
N VAL A 208 -8.71 28.63 -1.14
CA VAL A 208 -10.01 28.01 -1.43
C VAL A 208 -10.89 29.07 -2.09
N ILE A 209 -11.45 28.72 -3.24
CA ILE A 209 -12.33 29.57 -4.04
C ILE A 209 -13.74 29.00 -3.96
N LEU A 210 -14.66 29.83 -3.47
CA LEU A 210 -16.08 29.56 -3.49
C LEU A 210 -16.62 29.90 -4.90
N PRO A 211 -17.36 28.98 -5.54
CA PRO A 211 -18.00 29.26 -6.83
C PRO A 211 -19.10 30.32 -6.72
N GLU A 212 -19.73 30.44 -5.54
CA GLU A 212 -20.77 31.42 -5.23
C GLU A 212 -20.78 31.77 -3.74
N ALA A 213 -21.57 32.78 -3.36
CA ALA A 213 -21.64 33.24 -1.98
C ALA A 213 -22.40 32.21 -1.10
N PRO A 214 -21.89 31.87 0.09
CA PRO A 214 -22.56 30.96 1.01
C PRO A 214 -23.85 31.58 1.57
N ALA A 215 -24.72 30.73 2.11
CA ALA A 215 -25.96 31.17 2.75
C ALA A 215 -25.74 32.14 3.92
N SER A 216 -24.61 32.02 4.63
CA SER A 216 -24.21 32.96 5.68
C SER A 216 -22.68 33.03 5.81
N TYR A 217 -22.18 34.14 6.35
CA TYR A 217 -20.80 34.31 6.77
C TYR A 217 -20.71 34.40 8.30
N PRO A 218 -19.61 33.95 8.93
CA PRO A 218 -18.44 33.33 8.29
C PRO A 218 -18.74 31.89 7.81
N LEU A 219 -18.18 31.52 6.65
CA LEU A 219 -18.15 30.12 6.23
C LEU A 219 -16.89 29.48 6.84
N ILE A 220 -17.08 28.35 7.53
CA ILE A 220 -15.98 27.53 8.04
C ILE A 220 -15.67 26.46 7.01
N VAL A 221 -14.44 26.48 6.51
CA VAL A 221 -13.90 25.46 5.60
C VAL A 221 -12.93 24.60 6.40
N ASN A 222 -13.26 23.33 6.57
CA ASN A 222 -12.34 22.37 7.16
C ASN A 222 -11.30 22.02 6.11
N VAL A 223 -10.02 22.20 6.45
CA VAL A 223 -8.88 21.86 5.60
C VAL A 223 -8.01 20.84 6.31
N THR A 224 -7.68 19.75 5.63
CA THR A 224 -6.94 18.62 6.22
C THR A 224 -5.82 18.16 5.30
N SER A 225 -4.77 17.59 5.89
CA SER A 225 -3.71 16.87 5.17
C SER A 225 -4.02 15.38 5.17
N SER A 226 -3.71 14.66 4.09
CA SER A 226 -3.69 13.20 4.07
C SER A 226 -2.50 12.63 4.86
N ASP A 227 -1.46 13.43 5.03
CA ASP A 227 -0.21 13.04 5.68
C ASP A 227 0.32 14.18 6.54
N LEU A 228 0.34 13.97 7.86
CA LEU A 228 0.83 14.94 8.83
C LEU A 228 2.30 14.74 9.22
N THR A 229 2.91 13.60 8.86
CA THR A 229 4.36 13.42 8.99
C THR A 229 5.09 14.20 7.92
N GLU A 230 4.44 14.44 6.78
CA GLU A 230 4.98 15.21 5.65
C GLU A 230 4.58 16.69 5.63
N LEU A 231 3.29 16.99 5.89
CA LEU A 231 2.77 18.33 5.66
C LEU A 231 1.68 18.71 6.66
N ASN A 232 1.92 19.84 7.34
CA ASN A 232 0.97 20.43 8.27
C ASN A 232 0.08 21.50 7.60
N VAL A 233 -1.21 21.45 7.89
CA VAL A 233 -2.23 22.40 7.40
C VAL A 233 -2.75 23.26 8.55
N GLN A 234 -2.78 24.59 8.38
CA GLN A 234 -3.42 25.48 9.35
C GLN A 234 -4.93 25.60 9.08
N GLY A 235 -5.74 24.86 9.85
CA GLY A 235 -7.21 24.86 9.76
C GLY A 235 -7.95 24.95 11.11
N PRO A 236 -9.28 25.16 11.10
CA PRO A 236 -10.11 25.40 9.92
C PRO A 236 -9.97 26.84 9.38
N LEU A 237 -10.25 27.03 8.09
CA LEU A 237 -10.23 28.32 7.40
C LEU A 237 -11.57 29.06 7.57
N GLU A 238 -11.54 30.28 8.11
CA GLU A 238 -12.72 31.13 8.29
C GLU A 238 -12.83 32.20 7.19
N ILE A 239 -13.77 32.03 6.24
CA ILE A 239 -14.06 33.04 5.21
C ILE A 239 -15.14 33.98 5.74
N LYS A 240 -14.77 35.23 6.06
CA LYS A 240 -15.68 36.24 6.66
C LYS A 240 -16.48 37.04 5.64
N SER A 241 -16.01 37.11 4.41
CA SER A 241 -16.64 37.83 3.30
C SER A 241 -15.96 37.49 1.98
N GLY A 242 -16.69 37.57 0.88
CA GLY A 242 -16.14 37.33 -0.46
C GLY A 242 -16.01 35.83 -0.77
N LEU A 243 -15.44 35.53 -1.93
CA LEU A 243 -15.44 34.18 -2.50
C LEU A 243 -14.07 33.47 -2.41
N VAL A 244 -13.10 34.05 -1.69
CA VAL A 244 -11.75 33.49 -1.62
C VAL A 244 -11.26 33.55 -0.18
N GLY A 245 -10.79 32.41 0.32
CA GLY A 245 -10.05 32.30 1.57
C GLY A 245 -8.64 31.78 1.32
N SER A 246 -7.72 32.04 2.24
CA SER A 246 -6.33 31.62 2.13
C SER A 246 -5.86 31.00 3.44
N PHE A 247 -5.09 29.93 3.36
CA PHE A 247 -4.52 29.22 4.50
C PHE A 247 -3.08 28.81 4.22
N LEU A 248 -2.33 28.51 5.27
CA LEU A 248 -0.92 28.11 5.17
C LEU A 248 -0.80 26.59 5.20
N VAL A 249 0.07 26.07 4.34
CA VAL A 249 0.64 24.73 4.44
C VAL A 249 2.13 24.84 4.72
N THR A 250 2.68 23.94 5.54
CA THR A 250 4.10 23.92 5.92
C THR A 250 4.60 22.48 5.82
N GLY A 251 5.73 22.29 5.13
CA GLY A 251 6.43 21.01 5.10
C GLY A 251 6.94 20.66 6.50
N VAL A 252 7.04 19.37 6.77
CA VAL A 252 7.56 18.83 8.02
C VAL A 252 8.93 18.26 7.71
N ASP A 253 9.94 18.83 8.36
CA ASP A 253 11.32 18.37 8.30
C ASP A 253 11.43 17.05 9.08
N ASP A 254 11.59 15.93 8.38
CA ASP A 254 11.88 14.65 9.00
C ASP A 254 13.34 14.24 8.75
N SER A 255 13.65 12.95 8.75
CA SER A 255 15.02 12.45 8.51
C SER A 255 15.01 11.17 7.69
N ASP A 256 13.84 10.78 7.18
CA ASP A 256 13.66 9.63 6.34
C ASP A 256 13.98 10.05 4.91
N PRO A 257 15.00 9.46 4.26
CA PRO A 257 15.38 9.87 2.92
C PRO A 257 14.42 9.23 1.91
N ASP A 258 13.18 9.69 1.89
CA ASP A 258 12.08 9.01 1.23
C ASP A 258 11.68 9.66 -0.12
N GLY A 259 12.37 10.75 -0.44
CA GLY A 259 12.30 11.49 -1.70
C GLY A 259 11.07 12.42 -1.76
N ASP A 260 10.86 13.07 -2.91
CA ASP A 260 9.72 13.98 -3.05
C ASP A 260 8.38 13.25 -2.83
N ARG A 261 7.57 13.72 -1.86
CA ARG A 261 6.25 13.17 -1.53
C ARG A 261 5.10 14.02 -2.03
N GLU A 262 4.06 13.39 -2.55
CA GLU A 262 2.80 14.07 -2.90
C GLU A 262 1.77 13.89 -1.78
N VAL A 263 1.44 15.00 -1.11
CA VAL A 263 0.43 15.04 -0.04
C VAL A 263 -0.88 15.61 -0.57
N THR A 264 -2.00 14.94 -0.28
CA THR A 264 -3.33 15.41 -0.67
C THR A 264 -3.91 16.31 0.41
N ILE A 265 -4.35 17.51 0.00
CA ILE A 265 -5.04 18.48 0.84
C ILE A 265 -6.51 18.50 0.47
N SER A 266 -7.37 18.27 1.46
CA SER A 266 -8.82 18.26 1.31
C SER A 266 -9.45 19.51 1.91
N ALA A 267 -10.48 20.05 1.28
CA ALA A 267 -11.29 21.16 1.77
C ALA A 267 -12.79 20.79 1.75
N THR A 268 -13.48 20.90 2.88
CA THR A 268 -14.94 20.68 3.00
C THR A 268 -15.63 21.84 3.69
N ALA A 269 -16.86 22.15 3.28
CA ALA A 269 -17.68 23.18 3.90
C ALA A 269 -19.17 22.83 3.70
N GLU A 270 -20.01 23.15 4.70
CA GLU A 270 -21.45 22.94 4.62
C GLU A 270 -22.05 23.71 3.43
N GLY A 271 -22.90 23.04 2.64
CA GLY A 271 -23.55 23.62 1.46
C GLY A 271 -22.66 23.73 0.22
N PHE A 272 -21.47 23.11 0.21
CA PHE A 272 -20.60 23.01 -0.95
C PHE A 272 -20.10 21.58 -1.13
N ARG A 273 -19.88 21.14 -2.38
CA ARG A 273 -19.05 19.95 -2.60
C ARG A 273 -17.60 20.31 -2.29
N GLY A 274 -16.90 19.44 -1.57
CA GLY A 274 -15.52 19.69 -1.22
C GLY A 274 -14.58 19.63 -2.43
N ALA A 275 -13.30 19.87 -2.17
CA ALA A 275 -12.26 19.83 -3.18
C ALA A 275 -11.00 19.20 -2.61
N VAL A 276 -10.18 18.64 -3.51
CA VAL A 276 -8.83 18.18 -3.18
C VAL A 276 -7.79 18.85 -4.07
N THR A 277 -6.56 18.95 -3.59
CA THR A 277 -5.38 19.31 -4.39
C THR A 277 -4.15 18.60 -3.84
N THR A 278 -3.09 18.47 -4.64
CA THR A 278 -1.83 17.89 -4.19
C THR A 278 -0.78 18.97 -3.96
N VAL A 279 0.06 18.77 -2.94
CA VAL A 279 1.27 19.53 -2.68
C VAL A 279 2.44 18.53 -2.71
N THR A 280 3.46 18.84 -3.50
CA THR A 280 4.71 18.08 -3.47
C THR A 280 5.60 18.64 -2.37
N VAL A 281 5.89 17.85 -1.35
CA VAL A 281 6.93 18.12 -0.36
C VAL A 281 8.25 17.61 -0.96
N MET A 282 9.22 18.50 -1.10
CA MET A 282 10.54 18.18 -1.64
C MET A 282 11.48 17.82 -0.51
N ASP A 283 12.08 16.65 -0.67
CA ASP A 283 13.20 16.16 0.13
C ASP A 283 14.39 17.13 0.00
N ASP A 284 14.99 17.48 1.12
CA ASP A 284 16.07 18.46 1.22
C ASP A 284 17.46 17.85 1.04
N GLY A 285 17.50 16.55 0.72
CA GLY A 285 18.70 15.76 0.48
C GLY A 285 19.16 15.03 1.73
N ASP A 286 18.24 14.61 2.59
CA ASP A 286 18.58 13.81 3.75
C ASP A 286 19.30 12.54 3.33
N VAL A 287 20.36 12.23 4.07
CA VAL A 287 21.14 11.02 3.91
C VAL A 287 20.83 10.19 5.14
N GLY A 288 19.93 9.21 4.99
CA GLY A 288 19.45 8.39 6.10
C GLY A 288 20.58 7.86 6.99
N THR A 289 20.22 7.47 8.21
CA THR A 289 21.22 7.08 9.21
C THR A 289 21.69 5.64 8.99
N GLU A 290 22.99 5.42 8.76
CA GLU A 290 23.59 4.08 8.75
C GLU A 290 23.36 3.36 10.09
N THR A 291 22.99 2.08 10.09
CA THR A 291 22.72 1.35 11.35
C THR A 291 23.97 1.22 12.23
N GLY A 292 25.16 1.24 11.62
CA GLY A 292 26.44 0.96 12.27
C GLY A 292 26.62 -0.51 12.72
N SER A 293 25.64 -1.38 12.46
CA SER A 293 25.71 -2.81 12.76
C SER A 293 26.41 -3.58 11.64
N PRO A 294 27.30 -4.53 11.96
CA PRO A 294 27.88 -5.40 10.94
C PRO A 294 26.89 -6.48 10.45
N LEU A 295 25.81 -6.75 11.19
CA LEU A 295 24.79 -7.74 10.85
C LEU A 295 23.43 -7.05 10.71
N LEU A 296 22.76 -7.29 9.58
CA LEU A 296 21.45 -6.72 9.26
C LEU A 296 20.47 -7.80 8.88
N ILE A 297 19.18 -7.57 9.14
CA ILE A 297 18.10 -8.30 8.51
C ILE A 297 18.07 -7.86 7.05
N THR A 298 18.21 -8.79 6.11
CA THR A 298 18.24 -8.46 4.68
C THR A 298 17.04 -8.98 3.91
N GLN A 299 16.37 -10.00 4.43
CA GLN A 299 15.08 -10.42 3.92
C GLN A 299 14.16 -10.90 5.06
N TYR A 300 12.89 -10.55 4.93
CA TYR A 300 11.78 -11.14 5.66
C TYR A 300 10.84 -11.75 4.63
N HIS A 301 10.51 -13.02 4.80
CA HIS A 301 9.57 -13.72 3.92
C HIS A 301 8.49 -14.38 4.74
N GLU A 302 7.26 -13.90 4.56
CA GLU A 302 6.03 -14.53 5.01
C GLU A 302 5.32 -15.16 3.82
N GLY A 303 5.87 -16.28 3.36
CA GLY A 303 5.28 -17.06 2.27
C GLY A 303 4.17 -17.98 2.72
N PHE A 304 3.60 -18.70 1.75
CA PHE A 304 2.48 -19.61 1.99
C PHE A 304 2.80 -20.69 3.03
N SER A 305 1.85 -20.92 3.94
CA SER A 305 1.94 -21.97 4.97
C SER A 305 3.20 -21.83 5.85
N ASN A 306 4.14 -22.77 5.76
CA ASN A 306 5.36 -22.80 6.57
C ASN A 306 6.59 -22.27 5.81
N ASN A 307 6.43 -21.73 4.61
CA ASN A 307 7.53 -21.13 3.86
C ASN A 307 7.84 -19.74 4.44
N LYS A 308 8.48 -19.73 5.61
CA LYS A 308 8.79 -18.50 6.36
C LYS A 308 10.28 -18.46 6.68
N TYR A 309 10.93 -17.34 6.35
CA TYR A 309 12.38 -17.16 6.48
C TYR A 309 12.75 -15.76 6.92
N ILE A 310 13.82 -15.69 7.71
CA ILE A 310 14.59 -14.46 7.93
C ILE A 310 16.00 -14.69 7.38
N GLU A 311 16.46 -13.78 6.53
CA GLU A 311 17.86 -13.71 6.13
C GLU A 311 18.57 -12.62 6.92
N LEU A 312 19.72 -12.97 7.52
CA LEU A 312 20.63 -12.01 8.15
C LEU A 312 21.93 -11.96 7.35
N THR A 313 22.45 -10.80 6.99
CA THR A 313 23.70 -10.68 6.22
C THR A 313 24.77 -9.91 6.98
N ASN A 314 25.99 -10.44 7.01
CA ASN A 314 27.16 -9.70 7.49
C ASN A 314 27.59 -8.69 6.42
N VAL A 315 27.20 -7.42 6.59
CA VAL A 315 27.50 -6.33 5.66
C VAL A 315 28.87 -5.67 5.91
N SER A 316 29.63 -6.15 6.91
CA SER A 316 30.97 -5.66 7.19
C SER A 316 32.02 -6.27 6.25
N ASP A 317 33.26 -5.78 6.33
CA ASP A 317 34.41 -6.27 5.57
C ASP A 317 35.24 -7.33 6.33
N SER A 318 34.72 -7.83 7.45
CA SER A 318 35.41 -8.82 8.30
C SER A 318 34.46 -9.93 8.78
N GLU A 319 35.03 -11.09 9.11
CA GLU A 319 34.28 -12.16 9.77
C GLU A 319 33.80 -11.71 11.17
N ILE A 320 32.54 -11.98 11.50
CA ILE A 320 31.93 -11.62 12.78
C ILE A 320 31.53 -12.87 13.57
N ASP A 321 31.52 -12.74 14.89
CA ASP A 321 30.95 -13.74 15.79
C ASP A 321 29.48 -13.40 16.08
N LEU A 322 28.58 -14.34 15.78
CA LEU A 322 27.15 -14.18 15.96
C LEU A 322 26.70 -14.33 17.43
N ALA A 323 27.57 -14.79 18.33
CA ALA A 323 27.22 -15.12 19.72
C ALA A 323 26.64 -13.95 20.54
N ASN A 324 26.87 -12.70 20.10
CA ASN A 324 26.33 -11.50 20.74
C ASN A 324 25.03 -11.00 20.09
N PHE A 325 24.48 -11.70 19.10
CA PHE A 325 23.26 -11.29 18.42
C PHE A 325 22.10 -12.18 18.83
N ILE A 326 20.94 -11.56 19.05
CA ILE A 326 19.70 -12.24 19.41
C ILE A 326 18.60 -11.75 18.47
N LEU A 327 18.01 -12.67 17.72
CA LEU A 327 16.83 -12.39 16.91
C LEU A 327 15.58 -12.62 17.77
N THR A 328 14.64 -11.69 17.75
CA THR A 328 13.45 -11.72 18.59
C THR A 328 12.18 -11.55 17.78
N ARG A 329 11.08 -12.17 18.24
CA ARG A 329 9.75 -11.95 17.68
C ARG A 329 8.85 -11.35 18.75
N TRP A 330 8.07 -10.37 18.34
CA TRP A 330 7.13 -9.62 19.16
C TRP A 330 5.74 -9.83 18.60
N SER A 331 4.90 -10.57 19.33
CA SER A 331 3.69 -11.13 18.74
C SER A 331 2.42 -10.36 19.08
N ASN A 332 1.51 -10.28 18.11
CA ASN A 332 0.15 -9.77 18.27
C ASN A 332 0.15 -8.39 18.96
N ALA A 333 -0.65 -8.23 20.02
CA ALA A 333 -0.77 -6.97 20.75
C ALA A 333 0.54 -6.46 21.37
N LEU A 334 1.61 -7.28 21.43
CA LEU A 334 2.93 -6.89 21.91
C LEU A 334 3.89 -6.55 20.77
N THR A 335 3.44 -6.51 19.51
CA THR A 335 4.31 -6.36 18.33
C THR A 335 5.15 -5.09 18.36
N GLU A 336 4.64 -4.01 18.95
CA GLU A 336 5.37 -2.73 19.07
C GLU A 336 6.11 -2.55 20.40
N ASP A 337 5.98 -3.49 21.35
CA ASP A 337 6.54 -3.32 22.70
C ASP A 337 8.07 -3.26 22.71
N PHE A 338 8.74 -3.72 21.64
CA PHE A 338 10.19 -3.58 21.45
C PHE A 338 10.65 -2.12 21.45
N LYS A 339 9.74 -1.19 21.14
CA LYS A 339 10.00 0.26 21.13
C LYS A 339 10.11 0.85 22.53
N THR A 340 9.82 0.05 23.58
CA THR A 340 9.83 0.48 24.98
C THR A 340 10.88 -0.28 25.81
N ASP A 341 11.73 0.46 26.53
CA ASP A 341 12.71 -0.13 27.45
C ASP A 341 12.05 -0.97 28.55
N GLY A 342 12.60 -2.15 28.81
CA GLY A 342 12.19 -3.10 29.84
C GLY A 342 11.16 -4.13 29.37
N SER A 343 10.62 -4.00 28.16
CA SER A 343 9.75 -5.01 27.55
C SER A 343 10.52 -6.26 27.15
N LEU A 344 9.83 -7.41 27.07
CA LEU A 344 10.45 -8.68 26.69
C LEU A 344 9.77 -9.28 25.46
N PRO A 345 10.55 -9.90 24.56
CA PRO A 345 10.01 -10.48 23.33
C PRO A 345 9.16 -11.72 23.63
N SER A 346 8.27 -12.05 22.68
CA SER A 346 7.43 -13.26 22.75
C SER A 346 8.25 -14.54 22.55
N SER A 347 9.25 -14.48 21.67
CA SER A 347 10.26 -15.52 21.50
C SER A 347 11.61 -14.92 21.11
N GLN A 348 12.69 -15.66 21.34
CA GLN A 348 14.04 -15.22 21.04
C GLN A 348 14.92 -16.40 20.60
N LEU A 349 15.83 -16.11 19.67
CA LEU A 349 16.83 -17.01 19.14
C LEU A 349 18.21 -16.38 19.34
N ALA A 350 19.00 -16.94 20.25
CA ALA A 350 20.42 -16.59 20.35
C ALA A 350 21.16 -17.16 19.14
N LEU A 351 21.83 -16.30 18.38
CA LEU A 351 22.62 -16.71 17.22
C LEU A 351 23.99 -17.23 17.68
N SER A 352 24.67 -17.98 16.83
CA SER A 352 25.99 -18.52 17.15
C SER A 352 26.75 -18.87 15.88
N GLY A 353 28.08 -18.99 16.02
CA GLY A 353 28.97 -19.29 14.91
C GLY A 353 29.67 -18.06 14.36
N MET A 354 30.66 -18.31 13.52
CA MET A 354 31.39 -17.27 12.81
C MET A 354 30.74 -17.07 11.44
N LEU A 355 30.44 -15.83 11.08
CA LEU A 355 29.85 -15.46 9.79
C LEU A 355 30.86 -14.64 8.97
N PRO A 356 31.40 -15.17 7.87
CA PRO A 356 32.33 -14.45 7.01
C PRO A 356 31.78 -13.11 6.50
N ALA A 357 32.68 -12.21 6.11
CA ALA A 357 32.31 -10.95 5.48
C ALA A 357 31.46 -11.19 4.24
N GLY A 358 30.28 -10.57 4.15
CA GLY A 358 29.37 -10.69 3.02
C GLY A 358 28.54 -11.98 2.97
N ALA A 359 28.64 -12.86 3.95
CA ALA A 359 27.83 -14.08 4.00
C ALA A 359 26.46 -13.83 4.66
N SER A 360 25.47 -14.59 4.21
CA SER A 360 24.13 -14.65 4.82
C SER A 360 24.00 -15.81 5.81
N PHE A 361 23.12 -15.63 6.80
CA PHE A 361 22.68 -16.63 7.76
C PHE A 361 21.16 -16.73 7.68
N ILE A 362 20.67 -17.91 7.31
CA ILE A 362 19.25 -18.17 7.02
C ILE A 362 18.60 -18.82 8.24
N VAL A 363 17.53 -18.20 8.73
CA VAL A 363 16.64 -18.77 9.73
C VAL A 363 15.35 -19.20 9.03
N ALA A 364 15.08 -20.51 9.01
CA ALA A 364 13.89 -21.06 8.37
C ALA A 364 12.86 -21.59 9.38
N ASN A 365 11.61 -21.66 8.98
CA ASN A 365 10.63 -22.49 9.65
C ASN A 365 11.04 -23.98 9.56
N PRO A 366 10.86 -24.79 10.62
CA PRO A 366 11.20 -26.22 10.59
C PRO A 366 10.50 -27.04 9.50
N SER A 367 9.37 -26.56 8.97
CA SER A 367 8.59 -27.21 7.91
C SER A 367 8.65 -26.49 6.57
N ALA A 368 9.60 -25.58 6.38
CA ALA A 368 9.76 -24.81 5.15
C ALA A 368 10.28 -25.70 3.99
N THR A 369 9.77 -25.46 2.78
CA THR A 369 10.07 -26.27 1.58
C THR A 369 10.53 -25.46 0.38
N THR A 370 10.07 -24.22 0.24
CA THR A 370 10.43 -23.27 -0.84
C THR A 370 10.52 -21.85 -0.27
N PRO A 371 11.41 -20.97 -0.77
CA PRO A 371 12.43 -21.23 -1.80
C PRO A 371 13.61 -22.07 -1.29
N VAL A 372 13.81 -22.17 0.03
CA VAL A 372 14.91 -22.92 0.66
C VAL A 372 14.33 -24.00 1.56
N ALA A 373 14.62 -25.28 1.30
CA ALA A 373 14.17 -26.35 2.20
C ALA A 373 14.77 -26.15 3.61
N ALA A 374 13.99 -26.45 4.67
CA ALA A 374 14.40 -26.20 6.05
C ALA A 374 15.78 -26.79 6.43
N GLY A 375 16.13 -27.96 5.87
CA GLY A 375 17.44 -28.60 6.10
C GLY A 375 18.63 -27.95 5.39
N ALA A 376 18.39 -26.98 4.51
CA ALA A 376 19.42 -26.21 3.82
C ALA A 376 19.65 -24.83 4.46
N ALA A 377 18.83 -24.42 5.42
CA ALA A 377 19.04 -23.20 6.21
C ALA A 377 20.10 -23.42 7.31
N ASP A 378 20.72 -22.34 7.78
CA ASP A 378 21.71 -22.40 8.85
C ASP A 378 21.09 -22.83 10.19
N VAL A 379 19.84 -22.43 10.43
CA VAL A 379 19.06 -22.87 11.58
C VAL A 379 17.57 -22.88 11.28
N THR A 380 16.85 -23.82 11.91
CA THR A 380 15.39 -23.79 11.98
C THR A 380 14.91 -23.29 13.33
N SER A 381 13.93 -22.39 13.38
CA SER A 381 13.44 -21.82 14.64
C SER A 381 11.97 -21.40 14.60
N ASP A 382 11.32 -21.47 15.76
CA ASP A 382 9.97 -20.96 16.02
C ASP A 382 9.88 -19.43 15.97
N ILE A 383 11.01 -18.72 15.89
CA ILE A 383 11.05 -17.27 15.59
C ILE A 383 10.30 -16.94 14.29
N THR A 384 10.21 -17.90 13.37
CA THR A 384 9.51 -17.78 12.08
C THR A 384 8.00 -18.03 12.14
N PHE A 385 7.41 -18.27 13.32
CA PHE A 385 5.96 -18.46 13.45
C PHE A 385 5.21 -17.11 13.54
N TYR A 386 5.74 -16.08 12.88
CA TYR A 386 5.02 -14.84 12.63
C TYR A 386 3.84 -15.10 11.69
N ASN A 387 2.78 -14.29 11.78
CA ASN A 387 1.52 -14.44 11.04
C ASN A 387 0.97 -13.08 10.55
N GLY A 388 1.86 -12.16 10.18
CA GLY A 388 1.55 -10.86 9.61
C GLY A 388 1.51 -9.68 10.59
N ASN A 389 1.26 -9.94 11.87
CA ASN A 389 1.19 -8.91 12.91
C ASN A 389 2.27 -9.11 13.99
N ASP A 390 3.42 -9.68 13.60
CA ASP A 390 4.54 -9.93 14.50
C ASP A 390 5.83 -9.24 14.01
N SER A 391 6.36 -8.32 14.82
CA SER A 391 7.63 -7.67 14.52
C SER A 391 8.81 -8.61 14.76
N VAL A 392 9.83 -8.49 13.92
CA VAL A 392 11.09 -9.23 14.05
C VAL A 392 12.22 -8.24 14.31
N VAL A 393 12.91 -8.40 15.43
CA VAL A 393 13.90 -7.41 15.91
C VAL A 393 15.23 -8.08 16.22
N LEU A 394 16.31 -7.53 15.69
CA LEU A 394 17.68 -7.98 15.92
C LEU A 394 18.34 -7.11 17.00
N TYR A 395 18.82 -7.76 18.05
CA TYR A 395 19.56 -7.14 19.15
C TYR A 395 21.03 -7.52 19.08
N LYS A 396 21.90 -6.61 19.53
CA LYS A 396 23.31 -6.86 19.86
C LYS A 396 23.52 -6.70 21.36
N GLY A 397 23.71 -7.81 22.06
CA GLY A 397 23.73 -7.88 23.52
C GLY A 397 22.37 -8.32 24.08
N ASP A 398 22.04 -7.81 25.27
CA ASP A 398 20.84 -8.21 25.99
C ASP A 398 19.56 -7.64 25.34
N THR A 399 18.47 -8.43 25.36
CA THR A 399 17.15 -8.01 24.88
C THR A 399 16.46 -7.07 25.88
N GLY A 400 15.50 -6.27 25.40
CA GLY A 400 14.67 -5.39 26.23
C GLY A 400 15.24 -4.01 26.52
N ALA A 401 16.39 -3.65 25.96
CA ALA A 401 16.88 -2.28 25.90
C ALA A 401 16.88 -1.79 24.45
N THR A 402 16.17 -0.70 24.18
CA THR A 402 16.05 -0.09 22.84
C THR A 402 17.42 0.28 22.26
N ALA A 403 18.36 0.70 23.11
CA ALA A 403 19.74 1.01 22.72
C ALA A 403 20.55 -0.19 22.19
N ASN A 404 20.08 -1.43 22.40
CA ASN A 404 20.73 -2.64 21.90
C ASN A 404 20.12 -3.12 20.57
N ILE A 405 19.05 -2.50 20.08
CA ILE A 405 18.46 -2.83 18.79
C ILE A 405 19.40 -2.35 17.69
N VAL A 406 19.67 -3.25 16.75
CA VAL A 406 20.55 -2.98 15.61
C VAL A 406 19.85 -3.07 14.27
N ASP A 407 18.71 -3.76 14.20
CA ASP A 407 17.84 -3.80 13.03
C ASP A 407 16.45 -4.30 13.40
N ALA A 408 15.43 -3.99 12.59
CA ALA A 408 14.08 -4.48 12.79
C ALA A 408 13.25 -4.49 11.51
N ILE A 409 12.33 -5.46 11.44
CA ILE A 409 11.11 -5.40 10.64
C ILE A 409 9.99 -5.08 11.62
N SER A 410 9.57 -3.82 11.63
CA SER A 410 8.47 -3.33 12.46
C SER A 410 7.15 -3.50 11.72
N VAL A 411 6.13 -4.01 12.41
CA VAL A 411 4.74 -4.08 11.96
C VAL A 411 3.83 -3.65 13.10
N THR A 412 2.61 -3.22 12.80
CA THR A 412 1.62 -2.85 13.82
C THR A 412 0.66 -4.01 14.08
N PHE A 413 -0.06 -3.93 15.20
CA PHE A 413 -1.00 -5.00 15.55
C PHE A 413 -2.23 -5.00 14.62
N ASP A 414 -2.74 -3.80 14.32
CA ASP A 414 -3.97 -3.61 13.55
C ASP A 414 -3.72 -3.63 12.03
N GLY A 415 -2.51 -3.25 11.58
CA GLY A 415 -2.19 -3.11 10.16
C GLY A 415 -1.84 -4.42 9.45
N ASN A 416 -1.47 -5.48 10.19
CA ASN A 416 -1.14 -6.81 9.66
C ASN A 416 -0.16 -6.77 8.47
N GLU A 417 0.80 -5.83 8.50
CA GLU A 417 1.62 -5.45 7.36
C GLU A 417 2.53 -6.57 6.86
N GLY A 418 2.82 -7.55 7.70
CA GLY A 418 3.62 -8.73 7.33
C GLY A 418 2.82 -9.82 6.61
N ASN A 419 1.48 -9.78 6.63
CA ASN A 419 0.67 -10.89 6.13
C ASN A 419 0.89 -11.09 4.63
N ASP A 420 1.21 -12.34 4.26
CA ASP A 420 1.57 -12.71 2.89
C ASP A 420 2.59 -11.77 2.22
N THR A 421 3.48 -11.18 3.01
CA THR A 421 4.40 -10.13 2.58
C THR A 421 5.84 -10.60 2.60
N SER A 422 6.60 -10.15 1.62
CA SER A 422 8.05 -10.33 1.59
C SER A 422 8.73 -9.01 1.35
N VAL A 423 9.81 -8.75 2.08
CA VAL A 423 10.61 -7.55 1.90
C VAL A 423 12.08 -7.89 1.74
N VAL A 424 12.75 -7.16 0.85
CA VAL A 424 14.17 -7.29 0.55
C VAL A 424 14.85 -5.95 0.81
N ARG A 425 15.93 -5.99 1.59
CA ARG A 425 16.71 -4.80 1.97
C ARG A 425 17.55 -4.29 0.79
N GLN A 426 17.54 -2.98 0.57
CA GLN A 426 18.19 -2.33 -0.57
C GLN A 426 19.52 -1.64 -0.22
N ASN A 427 19.73 -1.27 1.03
CA ASN A 427 20.93 -0.55 1.50
C ASN A 427 21.23 -0.84 2.98
N THR A 428 22.25 -0.19 3.55
CA THR A 428 22.69 -0.34 4.95
C THR A 428 22.12 0.71 5.90
N LEU A 429 21.17 1.52 5.45
CA LEU A 429 20.51 2.54 6.27
C LEU A 429 19.59 1.90 7.32
N THR A 430 19.23 2.66 8.33
CA THR A 430 18.27 2.28 9.36
C THR A 430 16.88 2.19 8.72
N GLY A 431 16.24 1.02 8.79
CA GLY A 431 14.90 0.77 8.24
C GLY A 431 13.82 0.60 9.30
N PHE A 432 13.98 1.23 10.46
CA PHE A 432 13.04 1.20 11.57
C PHE A 432 13.22 2.45 12.46
N ASN A 433 12.19 2.82 13.22
CA ASN A 433 12.32 3.80 14.31
C ASN A 433 11.56 3.29 15.56
N LEU A 434 11.53 4.11 16.61
CA LEU A 434 10.85 3.78 17.88
C LEU A 434 9.53 4.52 18.06
N ASP A 435 9.02 5.17 17.01
CA ASP A 435 7.76 5.91 17.07
C ASP A 435 6.58 4.94 17.08
N ALA A 436 5.56 5.24 17.89
CA ALA A 436 4.37 4.40 17.95
C ALA A 436 3.61 4.44 16.61
N GLY A 437 3.18 3.28 16.11
CA GLY A 437 2.50 3.13 14.83
C GLY A 437 3.43 2.97 13.62
N SER A 438 4.75 3.17 13.78
CA SER A 438 5.67 3.01 12.65
C SER A 438 5.91 1.54 12.27
N ASN A 439 6.09 1.30 10.98
CA ASN A 439 6.30 -0.01 10.37
C ASN A 439 7.34 0.06 9.23
N PHE A 440 7.70 -1.08 8.63
CA PHE A 440 8.74 -1.15 7.60
C PHE A 440 8.40 -0.37 6.31
N ARG A 441 7.11 -0.11 6.02
CA ARG A 441 6.68 0.66 4.84
C ARG A 441 7.02 2.14 4.94
N ASP A 442 7.24 2.61 6.16
CA ASP A 442 7.72 3.96 6.45
C ASP A 442 9.22 4.11 6.15
N PHE A 443 9.87 3.11 5.54
CA PHE A 443 11.28 3.17 5.13
C PHE A 443 11.46 2.58 3.72
N PRO A 444 10.78 3.12 2.69
CA PRO A 444 10.70 2.50 1.36
C PRO A 444 12.03 2.51 0.59
N VAL A 445 12.99 3.34 1.02
CA VAL A 445 14.35 3.30 0.52
C VAL A 445 15.17 2.15 1.07
N VAL A 446 14.82 1.63 2.25
CA VAL A 446 15.48 0.48 2.87
C VAL A 446 14.79 -0.81 2.47
N TRP A 447 13.46 -0.85 2.55
CA TRP A 447 12.67 -2.05 2.32
C TRP A 447 11.92 -2.00 1.00
N GLN A 448 12.21 -2.95 0.13
CA GLN A 448 11.42 -3.19 -1.07
C GLN A 448 10.47 -4.35 -0.82
N GLU A 449 9.17 -4.12 -0.89
CA GLU A 449 8.20 -5.21 -0.98
C GLU A 449 8.35 -5.96 -2.31
N VAL A 450 8.32 -7.28 -2.23
CA VAL A 450 8.35 -8.21 -3.36
C VAL A 450 7.25 -9.24 -3.17
N SER A 451 6.66 -9.72 -4.24
CA SER A 451 5.59 -10.72 -4.13
C SER A 451 6.15 -12.07 -3.66
N ILE A 452 5.32 -12.86 -2.96
CA ILE A 452 5.68 -14.24 -2.56
C ILE A 452 6.13 -15.05 -3.78
N GLY A 453 5.41 -14.92 -4.91
CA GLY A 453 5.72 -15.62 -6.15
C GLY A 453 7.07 -15.22 -6.75
N GLU A 454 7.51 -13.97 -6.58
CA GLU A 454 8.85 -13.53 -7.01
C GLU A 454 9.96 -14.10 -6.13
N VAL A 455 9.73 -14.23 -4.82
CA VAL A 455 10.69 -14.86 -3.91
C VAL A 455 10.75 -16.38 -4.15
N ASP A 456 9.61 -17.06 -4.18
CA ASP A 456 9.52 -18.51 -4.44
C ASP A 456 10.02 -18.90 -5.83
N GLY A 457 9.81 -18.04 -6.83
CA GLY A 457 10.25 -18.23 -8.21
C GLY A 457 11.64 -17.68 -8.50
N SER A 458 12.31 -17.06 -7.52
CA SER A 458 13.62 -16.44 -7.73
C SER A 458 14.69 -17.50 -8.01
N ALA A 459 15.66 -17.14 -8.84
CA ALA A 459 16.85 -17.94 -9.02
C ALA A 459 17.87 -17.57 -7.94
N LEU A 460 18.56 -18.57 -7.43
CA LEU A 460 19.67 -18.38 -6.52
C LEU A 460 20.72 -17.40 -7.08
N GLY A 461 21.20 -16.49 -6.23
CA GLY A 461 22.05 -15.36 -6.61
C GLY A 461 21.27 -14.09 -6.99
N SER A 462 19.94 -14.16 -7.16
CA SER A 462 19.08 -12.98 -7.22
C SER A 462 18.90 -12.39 -5.82
N ASN A 463 18.78 -11.06 -5.72
CA ASN A 463 18.54 -10.38 -4.43
C ASN A 463 17.27 -10.90 -3.72
N ASN A 464 16.26 -11.33 -4.50
CA ASN A 464 14.99 -11.83 -3.99
C ASN A 464 15.06 -13.30 -3.54
N PHE A 465 16.19 -13.98 -3.74
CA PHE A 465 16.37 -15.35 -3.29
C PHE A 465 16.89 -15.35 -1.85
N ILE A 466 16.25 -16.10 -0.96
CA ILE A 466 16.68 -16.24 0.44
C ILE A 466 18.12 -16.78 0.50
N GLY A 467 19.02 -16.01 1.10
CA GLY A 467 20.46 -16.35 1.18
C GLY A 467 21.31 -15.70 0.08
N SER A 468 20.79 -14.72 -0.66
CA SER A 468 21.49 -14.07 -1.79
C SER A 468 21.46 -12.54 -1.73
N SER A 469 21.38 -11.94 -0.53
CA SER A 469 21.41 -10.48 -0.40
C SER A 469 22.58 -9.83 -1.16
N VAL A 470 22.27 -8.80 -1.94
CA VAL A 470 23.28 -7.98 -2.65
C VAL A 470 24.09 -7.09 -1.71
N LEU A 471 23.67 -6.96 -0.44
CA LEU A 471 24.40 -6.24 0.59
C LEU A 471 25.57 -7.06 1.15
N GLY A 472 25.56 -8.37 0.90
CA GLY A 472 26.72 -9.21 1.09
C GLY A 472 27.75 -8.93 0.00
N LYS A 473 29.02 -8.69 0.36
CA LYS A 473 30.11 -8.76 -0.62
C LYS A 473 30.24 -10.20 -1.10
N ASN A 474 29.58 -10.53 -2.22
CA ASN A 474 29.71 -11.74 -3.04
C ASN A 474 30.41 -12.91 -2.33
N SER A 475 29.74 -13.55 -1.37
CA SER A 475 30.23 -14.82 -0.85
C SER A 475 29.74 -15.95 -1.77
N PRO A 476 30.62 -16.82 -2.27
CA PRO A 476 30.23 -17.92 -3.12
C PRO A 476 29.44 -18.97 -2.35
N LEU A 477 28.15 -19.10 -2.67
CA LEU A 477 27.31 -20.17 -2.14
C LEU A 477 27.65 -21.49 -2.84
N VAL A 478 27.75 -22.58 -2.07
CA VAL A 478 28.00 -23.94 -2.57
C VAL A 478 26.73 -24.76 -2.37
N GLY A 479 26.22 -25.36 -3.44
CA GLY A 479 25.03 -26.21 -3.40
C GLY A 479 25.18 -27.46 -4.26
N PHE A 480 24.23 -28.38 -4.12
CA PHE A 480 24.08 -29.50 -5.04
C PHE A 480 23.10 -29.13 -6.14
N LYS A 481 23.47 -29.40 -7.39
CA LYS A 481 22.61 -29.15 -8.55
C LYS A 481 21.38 -30.07 -8.60
N ALA A 482 21.44 -31.20 -7.88
CA ALA A 482 20.34 -32.13 -7.73
C ALA A 482 20.15 -32.50 -6.26
N THR A 483 18.90 -32.48 -5.80
CA THR A 483 18.53 -32.84 -4.42
C THR A 483 18.50 -34.36 -4.17
N SER A 484 18.51 -35.17 -5.24
CA SER A 484 18.63 -36.62 -5.16
C SER A 484 19.22 -37.21 -6.44
N VAL A 485 19.92 -38.34 -6.31
CA VAL A 485 20.38 -39.17 -7.43
C VAL A 485 20.01 -40.62 -7.16
N THR A 486 19.42 -41.30 -8.15
CA THR A 486 19.08 -42.72 -8.07
C THR A 486 20.14 -43.54 -8.79
N ILE A 487 20.71 -44.53 -8.09
CA ILE A 487 21.70 -45.48 -8.62
C ILE A 487 21.07 -46.86 -8.64
N ASN A 488 21.20 -47.60 -9.75
CA ASN A 488 20.98 -49.04 -9.70
C ASN A 488 22.21 -49.71 -9.07
N GLU A 489 21.99 -50.67 -8.18
CA GLU A 489 23.07 -51.43 -7.55
C GLU A 489 24.01 -52.13 -8.57
N ALA A 490 23.54 -52.37 -9.79
CA ALA A 490 24.32 -52.94 -10.87
C ALA A 490 25.27 -51.94 -11.57
N ASP A 491 25.00 -50.64 -11.47
CA ASP A 491 25.76 -49.56 -12.14
C ASP A 491 26.93 -49.08 -11.25
N GLY A 492 26.79 -49.18 -9.92
CA GLY A 492 27.88 -49.02 -8.94
C GLY A 492 28.45 -47.61 -8.77
N THR A 493 27.98 -46.61 -9.53
CA THR A 493 28.43 -45.21 -9.46
C THR A 493 27.30 -44.22 -9.74
N ALA A 494 27.30 -43.05 -9.07
CA ALA A 494 26.55 -41.85 -9.47
C ALA A 494 27.49 -40.65 -9.58
N ASP A 495 27.12 -39.73 -10.45
CA ASP A 495 27.64 -38.38 -10.44
C ASP A 495 26.77 -37.50 -9.54
N ILE A 496 27.42 -36.79 -8.62
CA ILE A 496 26.82 -35.73 -7.81
C ILE A 496 27.51 -34.43 -8.22
N GLU A 497 26.76 -33.51 -8.80
CA GLU A 497 27.28 -32.20 -9.21
C GLU A 497 27.12 -31.20 -8.07
N VAL A 498 28.25 -30.65 -7.62
CA VAL A 498 28.29 -29.47 -6.76
C VAL A 498 28.45 -28.24 -7.64
N GLU A 499 27.67 -27.21 -7.38
CA GLU A 499 27.74 -25.94 -8.08
C GLU A 499 28.05 -24.79 -7.11
N ILE A 500 28.83 -23.83 -7.62
CA ILE A 500 29.05 -22.55 -6.96
C ILE A 500 28.08 -21.57 -7.60
N LEU A 501 27.15 -21.10 -6.81
CA LEU A 501 25.96 -20.41 -7.29
C LEU A 501 26.16 -18.88 -7.35
N ASN A 502 27.20 -18.37 -6.66
CA ASN A 502 27.63 -16.97 -6.75
C ASN A 502 29.17 -16.82 -6.80
N PRO A 503 29.86 -17.26 -7.86
CA PRO A 503 31.31 -17.26 -7.91
C PRO A 503 31.88 -15.84 -7.89
N ASP A 504 32.62 -15.51 -6.83
CA ASP A 504 33.29 -14.21 -6.61
C ASP A 504 34.73 -14.17 -7.19
N GLY A 505 35.17 -15.27 -7.77
CA GLY A 505 36.52 -15.46 -8.30
C GLY A 505 37.56 -15.86 -7.25
N ALA A 506 37.18 -15.99 -5.97
CA ALA A 506 38.02 -16.56 -4.94
C ALA A 506 38.04 -18.10 -5.00
N ALA A 507 39.08 -18.70 -4.44
CA ALA A 507 39.17 -20.16 -4.36
C ALA A 507 38.23 -20.68 -3.27
N VAL A 508 37.25 -21.50 -3.65
CA VAL A 508 36.31 -22.16 -2.72
C VAL A 508 36.79 -23.58 -2.43
N THR A 509 36.83 -23.97 -1.16
CA THR A 509 37.10 -25.35 -0.73
C THR A 509 35.80 -25.99 -0.27
N VAL A 510 35.39 -27.08 -0.92
CA VAL A 510 34.17 -27.83 -0.57
C VAL A 510 34.55 -29.15 0.09
N SER A 511 34.01 -29.42 1.28
CA SER A 511 34.09 -30.72 1.93
C SER A 511 32.77 -31.44 1.79
N ILE A 512 32.77 -32.62 1.15
CA ILE A 512 31.58 -33.47 1.02
C ILE A 512 31.66 -34.54 2.11
N VAL A 513 30.62 -34.64 2.93
CA VAL A 513 30.50 -35.63 4.01
C VAL A 513 29.37 -36.61 3.68
N LEU A 514 29.61 -37.90 3.92
CA LEU A 514 28.61 -38.97 3.82
C LEU A 514 28.19 -39.34 5.25
N ASP A 515 26.91 -39.15 5.58
CA ASP A 515 26.40 -39.39 6.93
C ASP A 515 26.20 -40.87 7.27
N ASP A 516 26.08 -41.74 6.26
CA ASP A 516 25.93 -43.18 6.46
C ASP A 516 26.86 -43.96 5.53
N ILE A 517 27.89 -44.58 6.11
CA ILE A 517 28.84 -45.45 5.41
C ILE A 517 28.65 -46.85 6.01
N ASN A 518 27.83 -47.67 5.35
CA ASN A 518 27.65 -49.08 5.72
C ASN A 518 28.69 -50.00 5.04
#